data_AF-A0A524QDB5-F1
#
_entry.id   AF-A0A524QDB5-F1
#
_cell.length_a   1.000
_cell.length_b   1.000
_cell.length_c   1.000
_cell.angle_alpha   90.00
_cell.angle_beta   90.00
_cell.angle_gamma   90.00
#
_symmetry.space_group_name_H-M   'P 1'
#
loop_
_entity.id
_entity.type
_entity.pdbx_description
1 polymer ?
#
loop_
_entity_poly.entity_id
_entity_poly.type
_entity_poly.pdbx_seq_one_letter_code
_entity_poly.pdbx_strand_id
1 'polypeptide(L)'
;MKLKSILLILSLFVAAGQISSGQSTGNSVVDQLLSAWSPRNFTAEPVTDQQLDLILQCGIKAPSARNNQPWRFTVVRDEATMKEIIPNVVAGNVLILVSGVES
;
A
#
# COMPACT_ATOMS: atom_id res chain seq x y z
N MET A 1 -53.47 -17.16 5.06
CA MET A 1 -52.92 -16.29 3.97
C MET A 1 -52.01 -15.18 4.50
N LYS A 2 -52.36 -14.48 5.60
CA LYS A 2 -51.57 -13.35 6.13
C LYS A 2 -50.16 -13.69 6.65
N LEU A 3 -49.96 -14.86 7.27
CA LEU A 3 -48.66 -15.26 7.84
C LEU A 3 -47.58 -15.57 6.78
N LYS A 4 -47.98 -16.18 5.66
CA LYS A 4 -47.07 -16.47 4.53
C LYS A 4 -46.64 -15.18 3.82
N SER A 5 -47.53 -14.20 3.71
CA SER A 5 -47.22 -12.88 3.14
C SER A 5 -46.25 -12.08 4.01
N ILE A 6 -46.37 -12.14 5.34
CA ILE A 6 -45.43 -11.49 6.27
C ILE A 6 -44.04 -12.12 6.17
N LEU A 7 -43.97 -13.45 6.08
CA LEU A 7 -42.71 -14.17 5.94
C LEU A 7 -41.99 -13.83 4.62
N LEU A 8 -42.75 -13.66 3.54
CA LEU A 8 -42.24 -13.28 2.22
C LEU A 8 -41.71 -11.84 2.21
N ILE A 9 -42.37 -10.91 2.90
CA ILE A 9 -41.91 -9.52 3.01
C ILE A 9 -40.63 -9.45 3.86
N LEU A 10 -40.56 -10.24 4.94
CA LEU A 10 -39.38 -10.31 5.79
C LEU A 10 -38.17 -10.91 5.05
N SER A 11 -38.38 -11.96 4.24
CA SER A 11 -37.32 -12.52 3.41
C SER A 11 -36.85 -11.55 2.32
N LEU A 12 -37.77 -10.78 1.73
CA LEU A 12 -37.41 -9.71 0.78
C LEU A 12 -36.58 -8.60 1.44
N PHE A 13 -36.91 -8.22 2.68
CA PHE A 13 -36.16 -7.22 3.45
C PHE A 13 -34.75 -7.69 3.80
N VAL A 14 -34.60 -8.96 4.21
CA VAL A 14 -33.28 -9.57 4.48
C VAL A 14 -32.43 -9.65 3.20
N ALA A 15 -33.04 -10.01 2.07
CA ALA A 15 -32.35 -10.05 0.78
C ALA A 15 -31.91 -8.64 0.31
N ALA A 16 -32.73 -7.61 0.50
CA ALA A 16 -32.39 -6.24 0.16
C ALA A 16 -31.23 -5.68 1.00
N GLY A 17 -31.13 -6.07 2.28
CA GLY A 17 -30.02 -5.68 3.16
C GLY A 17 -28.66 -6.24 2.73
N GLN A 18 -28.63 -7.44 2.12
CA GLN A 18 -27.40 -8.07 1.62
C GLN A 18 -26.82 -7.36 0.38
N ILE A 19 -27.67 -6.75 -0.45
CA ILE A 19 -27.24 -6.06 -1.69
C ILE A 19 -26.47 -4.77 -1.37
N SER A 20 -26.71 -4.14 -0.22
CA SER A 20 -26.04 -2.88 0.17
C SER A 20 -24.61 -3.07 0.71
N SER A 21 -24.12 -4.31 0.86
CA SER A 21 -22.78 -4.60 1.39
C SER A 21 -21.73 -4.92 0.31
N GLY A 22 -22.07 -4.79 -0.97
CA GLY A 22 -21.10 -4.94 -2.05
C GLY A 22 -20.11 -3.78 -2.07
N GLN A 23 -18.81 -4.08 -2.22
CA GLN A 23 -17.82 -3.02 -2.42
C GLN A 23 -18.07 -2.31 -3.76
N SER A 24 -18.02 -0.98 -3.76
CA SER A 24 -18.10 -0.18 -4.98
C SER A 24 -16.92 -0.49 -5.91
N THR A 25 -17.15 -0.42 -7.22
CA THR A 25 -16.10 -0.61 -8.24
C THR A 25 -15.04 0.49 -8.21
N GLY A 26 -15.32 1.66 -7.64
CA GLY A 26 -14.32 2.69 -7.32
C GLY A 26 -13.67 2.40 -5.97
N ASN A 27 -12.38 2.05 -5.99
CA ASN A 27 -11.57 1.81 -4.80
C ASN A 27 -10.19 2.42 -5.03
N SER A 28 -9.81 3.38 -4.18
CA SER A 28 -8.53 4.10 -4.29
C SER A 28 -7.31 3.17 -4.29
N VAL A 29 -7.39 2.01 -3.64
CA VAL A 29 -6.33 1.00 -3.67
C VAL A 29 -6.25 0.34 -5.04
N VAL A 30 -7.38 -0.02 -5.64
CA VAL A 30 -7.43 -0.64 -6.97
C VAL A 30 -6.93 0.36 -8.02
N ASP A 31 -7.39 1.61 -7.94
CA ASP A 31 -6.98 2.67 -8.86
C ASP A 31 -5.47 2.92 -8.78
N GLN A 32 -4.91 2.94 -7.56
CA GLN A 32 -3.47 3.13 -7.36
C GLN A 32 -2.65 1.94 -7.88
N LEU A 33 -3.12 0.70 -7.67
CA LEU A 33 -2.43 -0.48 -8.16
C LEU A 33 -2.42 -0.56 -9.69
N LEU A 34 -3.55 -0.23 -10.34
CA LEU A 34 -3.67 -0.29 -11.80
C LEU A 34 -2.98 0.88 -12.50
N SER A 35 -2.80 2.02 -11.83
CA SER A 35 -2.08 3.19 -12.38
C SER A 35 -0.60 3.25 -12.01
N ALA A 36 -0.12 2.31 -11.17
CA ALA A 36 1.26 2.31 -10.68
C ALA A 36 2.29 2.19 -11.82
N TRP A 37 3.35 2.98 -11.72
CA TRP A 37 4.50 2.94 -12.62
C TRP A 37 5.77 3.33 -11.86
N SER A 38 6.94 3.10 -12.45
CA SER A 38 8.25 3.42 -11.82
C SER A 38 8.80 4.76 -12.32
N PRO A 39 8.63 5.87 -11.57
CA PRO A 39 9.26 7.14 -11.92
C PRO A 39 10.78 7.06 -11.90
N ARG A 40 11.41 7.74 -12.87
CA ARG A 40 12.88 7.85 -13.00
C ARG A 40 13.41 9.27 -12.84
N ASN A 41 12.53 10.27 -12.85
CA ASN A 41 12.86 11.67 -12.62
C ASN A 41 12.03 12.17 -11.42
N PHE A 42 12.70 12.78 -10.45
CA PHE A 42 12.09 13.25 -9.21
C PHE A 42 12.30 14.76 -9.04
N THR A 43 11.42 15.41 -8.28
CA THR A 43 11.60 16.81 -7.88
C THR A 43 12.62 16.90 -6.75
N ALA A 44 13.15 18.10 -6.50
CA ALA A 44 14.01 18.36 -5.34
C ALA A 44 13.23 18.53 -4.02
N GLU A 45 11.92 18.29 -4.02
CA GLU A 45 11.09 18.37 -2.82
C GLU A 45 11.48 17.25 -1.84
N PRO A 46 11.85 17.58 -0.59
CA PRO A 46 12.35 16.58 0.34
C PRO A 46 11.22 15.71 0.90
N VAL A 47 11.51 14.42 1.05
CA VAL A 47 10.63 13.48 1.78
C VAL A 47 10.77 13.72 3.29
N THR A 48 9.64 14.05 3.93
CA THR A 48 9.58 14.26 5.39
C THR A 48 9.82 12.97 6.16
N ASP A 49 10.26 13.08 7.42
CA ASP A 49 10.47 11.90 8.26
C ASP A 49 9.17 11.12 8.53
N GLN A 50 8.03 11.81 8.64
CA GLN A 50 6.72 11.16 8.82
C GLN A 50 6.32 10.34 7.59
N GLN A 51 6.55 10.86 6.38
CA GLN A 51 6.28 10.12 5.15
C GLN A 51 7.19 8.91 5.02
N LEU A 52 8.49 9.08 5.35
CA LEU A 52 9.44 7.98 5.31
C LEU A 52 9.07 6.89 6.33
N ASP A 53 8.73 7.26 7.56
CA ASP A 53 8.30 6.33 8.60
C ASP A 53 7.06 5.54 8.17
N LEU A 54 6.07 6.21 7.57
CA LEU A 54 4.88 5.54 7.04
C LEU A 54 5.23 4.49 5.97
N ILE A 55 6.14 4.81 5.04
CA ILE A 55 6.60 3.88 4.00
C ILE A 55 7.29 2.66 4.64
N LEU A 56 8.18 2.88 5.61
CA LEU A 56 8.89 1.82 6.31
C LEU A 56 7.93 0.93 7.11
N GLN A 57 6.96 1.51 7.81
CA GLN A 57 5.93 0.76 8.54
C GLN A 57 5.12 -0.14 7.60
N CYS A 58 4.71 0.36 6.43
CA CYS A 58 4.04 -0.43 5.40
C CYS A 58 4.91 -1.61 4.93
N GLY A 59 6.20 -1.38 4.68
CA GLY A 59 7.14 -2.43 4.30
C GLY A 59 7.31 -3.49 5.40
N ILE A 60 7.42 -3.08 6.66
CA ILE A 60 7.55 -3.99 7.82
C ILE A 60 6.31 -4.86 8.00
N LYS A 61 5.13 -4.36 7.65
CA LYS A 61 3.85 -5.10 7.76
C LYS A 61 3.56 -6.04 6.60
N ALA A 62 4.44 -6.13 5.60
CA ALA A 62 4.32 -7.15 4.57
C ALA A 62 4.30 -8.56 5.18
N PRO A 63 3.59 -9.54 4.58
CA PRO A 63 3.62 -10.92 5.06
C PRO A 63 4.98 -11.58 4.79
N SER A 64 5.41 -12.48 5.67
CA SER A 64 6.62 -13.31 5.48
C SER A 64 6.40 -14.76 5.89
N ALA A 65 7.19 -15.66 5.32
CA ALA A 65 7.21 -17.07 5.71
C ALA A 65 7.44 -17.20 7.23
N ARG A 66 6.52 -17.88 7.91
CA ARG A 66 6.51 -18.08 9.38
C ARG A 66 6.58 -16.77 10.18
N ASN A 67 6.22 -15.64 9.56
CA ASN A 67 6.37 -14.30 10.15
C ASN A 67 7.81 -13.95 10.59
N ASN A 68 8.82 -14.51 9.91
CA ASN A 68 10.23 -14.30 10.26
C ASN A 68 10.72 -12.86 10.00
N GLN A 69 10.01 -12.09 9.17
CA GLN A 69 10.30 -10.68 8.85
C GLN A 69 11.79 -10.44 8.53
N PRO A 70 12.36 -11.15 7.52
CA PRO A 70 13.81 -11.18 7.30
C PRO A 70 14.37 -9.89 6.70
N TRP A 71 13.51 -8.94 6.33
CA TRP A 71 13.89 -7.69 5.68
C TRP A 71 14.67 -6.76 6.61
N ARG A 72 15.68 -6.12 6.04
CA ARG A 72 16.43 -5.01 6.61
C ARG A 72 16.31 -3.82 5.67
N PHE A 73 15.80 -2.70 6.20
CA PHE A 73 15.67 -1.44 5.48
C PHE A 73 16.84 -0.52 5.86
N THR A 74 17.64 -0.11 4.89
CA THR A 74 18.68 0.92 5.08
C THR A 74 18.26 2.17 4.31
N VAL A 75 18.13 3.29 5.04
CA VAL A 75 17.78 4.58 4.46
C VAL A 75 19.07 5.37 4.20
N VAL A 76 19.28 5.76 2.97
CA VAL A 76 20.40 6.62 2.54
C VAL A 76 19.82 7.97 2.14
N ARG A 77 20.23 9.02 2.86
CA ARG A 77 19.92 10.43 2.57
C ARG A 77 21.14 11.21 2.05
N ASP A 78 22.32 10.60 2.08
CA ASP A 78 23.53 11.23 1.58
C ASP A 78 23.56 11.25 0.05
N GLU A 79 23.51 12.46 -0.52
CA GLU A 79 23.44 12.67 -1.96
C GLU A 79 24.69 12.16 -2.68
N ALA A 80 25.88 12.34 -2.08
CA ALA A 80 27.14 11.90 -2.67
C ALA A 80 27.17 10.37 -2.83
N THR A 81 26.82 9.64 -1.76
CA THR A 81 26.71 8.18 -1.77
C THR A 81 25.69 7.70 -2.81
N MET A 82 24.52 8.34 -2.90
CA MET A 82 23.52 7.94 -3.90
C MET A 82 24.00 8.16 -5.35
N LYS A 83 24.75 9.24 -5.61
CA LYS A 83 25.27 9.58 -6.95
C LYS A 83 26.29 8.57 -7.49
N GLU A 84 26.91 7.78 -6.63
CA GLU A 84 27.79 6.68 -7.06
C GLU A 84 27.03 5.58 -7.82
N ILE A 85 25.72 5.45 -7.57
CA ILE A 85 24.88 4.36 -8.09
C ILE A 85 23.80 4.89 -9.04
N ILE A 86 23.26 6.08 -8.75
CA ILE A 86 22.13 6.67 -9.47
C ILE A 86 22.57 8.02 -10.08
N PRO A 87 22.65 8.15 -11.41
CA PRO A 87 23.23 9.33 -12.06
C PRO A 87 22.37 10.61 -11.92
N ASN A 88 21.05 10.48 -11.77
CA ASN A 88 20.10 11.61 -11.80
C ASN A 88 19.52 11.94 -10.41
N VAL A 89 20.31 11.80 -9.35
CA VAL A 89 19.91 12.14 -7.97
C VAL A 89 19.80 13.66 -7.82
N VAL A 90 18.71 14.10 -7.19
CA VAL A 90 18.50 15.46 -6.70
C VAL A 90 18.46 15.49 -5.17
N ALA A 91 18.69 16.67 -4.58
CA ALA A 91 18.86 16.82 -3.12
C ALA A 91 17.71 16.26 -2.25
N GLY A 92 16.48 16.21 -2.77
CA GLY A 92 15.31 15.69 -2.05
C GLY A 92 15.17 14.16 -2.08
N ASN A 93 15.98 13.44 -2.86
CA ASN A 93 15.87 11.99 -2.98
C ASN A 93 16.21 11.26 -1.67
N VAL A 94 15.58 10.10 -1.50
CA VAL A 94 15.89 9.13 -0.47
C VAL A 94 16.02 7.77 -1.14
N LEU A 95 17.14 7.08 -0.90
CA LEU A 95 17.34 5.70 -1.36
C LEU A 95 17.05 4.74 -0.21
N ILE A 96 16.11 3.83 -0.43
CA ILE A 96 15.80 2.74 0.53
C ILE A 96 16.36 1.45 -0.05
N LEU A 97 17.39 0.92 0.60
CA LEU A 97 17.93 -0.40 0.28
C LEU A 97 17.19 -1.45 1.12
N VAL A 98 16.54 -2.39 0.44
CA VAL A 98 15.89 -3.54 1.08
C VAL A 98 16.79 -4.75 0.89
N SER A 99 17.27 -5.31 1.99
CA SER A 99 18.07 -6.54 2.01
C SER A 99 17.41 -7.58 2.92
N GLY A 100 17.87 -8.82 2.90
CA GLY A 100 17.36 -9.86 3.78
C GLY A 100 18.38 -10.97 3.98
N VAL A 101 18.17 -11.79 5.01
CA VAL A 101 18.93 -13.05 5.16
C VAL A 101 18.39 -14.06 4.16
N GLU A 102 19.29 -14.68 3.38
CA GLU A 102 18.95 -15.86 2.59
C GLU A 102 18.57 -17.00 3.55
N SER A 103 17.45 -17.66 3.25
CA SER A 103 16.90 -18.78 4.03
C SER A 103 17.43 -20.12 3.54
#